data_AF-A0A8H6Y5P2-F1
#
_entry.id   AF-A0A8H6Y5P2-F1
#
_cell.length_a   1.000
_cell.length_b   1.000
_cell.length_c   1.000
_cell.angle_alpha   90.00
_cell.angle_beta   90.00
_cell.angle_gamma   90.00
#
_symmetry.space_group_name_H-M   'P 1'
#
loop_
_entity.id
_entity.type
_entity.pdbx_description
1 polymer ?
#
loop_
_entity_poly.entity_id
_entity_poly.type
_entity_poly.pdbx_seq_one_letter_code
_entity_poly.pdbx_strand_id
1 'polypeptide(L)'
;MQDCPKSSSPREPSPTTTKGTVGSEANSRTALKLVPIAPESFQRYTRHRTIAKRDTDYIVPPLCRSFSSVSLPHWIAERHPEGGLYFVHAEHRIFTDAYLYDPAPSVQITSAVAQLLARPEVQQLLSTDSNHIDIVLDLMTESIDNDECGYYFVDHSARIIFWLDEFNMNTLDNWKQLPGIASPTHASGWPKLPSQ
;
A
#
# COMPACT_ATOMS: atom_id res chain seq x y z
N MET A 1 12.71 15.72 25.78
CA MET A 1 12.48 16.04 24.36
C MET A 1 11.19 16.81 24.28
N GLN A 2 11.15 17.93 23.56
CA GLN A 2 9.96 18.80 23.55
C GLN A 2 9.08 18.38 22.37
N ASP A 3 7.94 17.75 22.68
CA ASP A 3 6.94 17.36 21.68
C ASP A 3 6.17 18.58 21.19
N CYS A 4 5.86 18.60 19.89
CA CYS A 4 5.13 19.71 19.29
C CYS A 4 3.62 19.53 19.51
N PRO A 5 2.87 20.64 19.63
CA PRO A 5 1.43 20.58 19.87
C PRO A 5 0.71 19.88 18.72
N LYS A 6 -0.25 19.01 19.08
CA LYS A 6 -1.11 18.29 18.13
C LYS A 6 -1.89 19.30 17.27
N SER A 7 -1.92 19.08 15.96
CA SER A 7 -2.78 19.83 15.04
C SER A 7 -4.25 19.68 15.45
N SER A 8 -4.92 20.78 15.79
CA SER A 8 -6.38 20.80 15.97
C SER A 8 -7.07 20.77 14.60
N SER A 9 -7.97 19.80 14.37
CA SER A 9 -8.83 19.78 13.18
C SER A 9 -9.64 21.08 13.07
N PRO A 10 -9.80 21.65 11.85
CA PRO A 10 -10.76 22.72 11.61
C PRO A 10 -12.20 22.24 11.83
N ARG A 11 -13.03 23.14 12.36
CA ARG A 11 -14.46 22.94 12.65
C ARG A 11 -15.24 22.73 11.34
N GLU A 12 -15.90 21.58 11.18
CA GLU A 12 -16.89 21.38 10.11
C GLU A 12 -18.14 22.26 10.34
N PRO A 13 -18.76 22.82 9.28
CA PRO A 13 -20.06 23.47 9.39
C PRO A 13 -21.21 22.43 9.50
N SER A 14 -22.20 22.74 10.34
CA SER A 14 -23.36 21.90 10.64
C SER A 14 -24.29 21.66 9.42
N PRO A 15 -24.99 20.51 9.35
CA PRO A 15 -25.83 20.17 8.20
C PRO A 15 -27.23 20.82 8.27
N THR A 16 -27.65 21.39 7.13
CA THR A 16 -29.03 21.86 6.90
C THR A 16 -29.91 20.69 6.44
N THR A 17 -30.96 20.41 7.21
CA THR A 17 -32.02 19.44 6.91
C THR A 17 -32.74 19.76 5.60
N THR A 18 -32.85 18.78 4.68
CA THR A 18 -33.90 18.76 3.66
C THR A 18 -34.37 17.31 3.45
N LYS A 19 -35.67 17.09 3.64
CA LYS A 19 -36.37 15.82 3.39
C LYS A 19 -36.52 15.57 1.89
N GLY A 20 -36.22 14.35 1.44
CA GLY A 20 -36.46 13.88 0.08
C GLY A 20 -36.64 12.36 0.04
N THR A 21 -37.82 11.97 -0.44
CA THR A 21 -38.42 10.65 -0.67
C THR A 21 -37.50 9.51 -1.14
N VAL A 22 -37.73 8.32 -0.56
CA VAL A 22 -37.16 7.01 -0.90
C VAL A 22 -37.47 6.64 -2.35
N GLY A 23 -36.43 6.45 -3.15
CA GLY A 23 -36.41 5.76 -4.43
C GLY A 23 -35.28 4.73 -4.39
N SER A 24 -35.66 3.47 -4.53
CA SER A 24 -34.81 2.28 -4.51
C SER A 24 -33.91 2.22 -5.75
N GLU A 25 -32.60 2.23 -5.56
CA GLU A 25 -31.64 1.60 -6.47
C GLU A 25 -30.50 1.01 -5.63
N ALA A 26 -30.37 -0.31 -5.68
CA ALA A 26 -29.33 -1.06 -5.00
C ALA A 26 -27.97 -0.64 -5.56
N ASN A 27 -27.21 0.11 -4.77
CA ASN A 27 -25.87 0.53 -5.10
C ASN A 27 -24.93 -0.68 -4.99
N SER A 28 -24.78 -1.43 -6.08
CA SER A 28 -23.69 -2.39 -6.24
C SER A 28 -22.38 -1.61 -6.25
N ARG A 29 -21.82 -1.35 -5.06
CA ARG A 29 -20.44 -0.89 -4.93
C ARG A 29 -19.58 -1.98 -5.55
N THR A 30 -18.93 -1.68 -6.67
CA THR A 30 -17.94 -2.55 -7.28
C THR A 30 -16.96 -3.00 -6.21
N ALA A 31 -16.82 -4.31 -6.02
CA ALA A 31 -15.93 -4.84 -5.00
C ALA A 31 -14.48 -4.58 -5.44
N LEU A 32 -13.65 -4.06 -4.52
CA LEU A 32 -12.22 -3.88 -4.74
C LEU A 32 -11.61 -5.22 -5.20
N LYS A 33 -10.90 -5.21 -6.33
CA LYS A 33 -10.31 -6.39 -6.95
C LYS A 33 -8.82 -6.48 -6.61
N LEU A 34 -8.41 -7.62 -6.07
CA LEU A 34 -6.99 -7.94 -5.87
C LEU A 34 -6.37 -8.43 -7.18
N VAL A 35 -5.25 -7.84 -7.59
CA VAL A 35 -4.53 -8.21 -8.82
C VAL A 35 -3.04 -8.43 -8.54
N PRO A 36 -2.42 -9.48 -9.10
CA PRO A 36 -0.98 -9.66 -8.98
C PRO A 36 -0.26 -8.59 -9.82
N ILE A 37 0.71 -7.88 -9.21
CA ILE A 37 1.47 -6.84 -9.89
C ILE A 37 2.98 -7.06 -9.78
N ALA A 38 3.71 -6.53 -10.75
CA ALA A 38 5.16 -6.42 -10.67
C ALA A 38 5.58 -5.37 -9.61
N PRO A 39 6.71 -5.57 -8.90
CA PRO A 39 7.28 -4.53 -8.05
C PRO A 39 7.61 -3.23 -8.82
N GLU A 40 7.88 -3.30 -10.12
CA GLU A 40 8.12 -2.13 -10.97
C GLU A 40 6.83 -1.38 -11.29
N SER A 41 5.68 -2.06 -11.24
CA SER A 41 4.36 -1.42 -11.37
C SER A 41 3.99 -0.62 -10.12
N PHE A 42 4.71 -0.81 -9.00
CA PHE A 42 4.63 0.08 -7.87
C PHE A 42 5.12 1.45 -8.30
N GLN A 43 4.21 2.43 -8.33
CA GLN A 43 4.54 3.78 -8.73
C GLN A 43 5.34 4.54 -7.66
N ARG A 44 6.13 3.85 -6.83
CA ARG A 44 6.88 4.47 -5.72
C ARG A 44 7.69 5.69 -6.17
N TYR A 45 8.37 5.61 -7.31
CA TYR A 45 9.22 6.69 -7.82
C TYR A 45 8.51 7.65 -8.78
N THR A 46 7.36 7.26 -9.31
CA THR A 46 6.62 8.03 -10.33
C THR A 46 5.31 8.62 -9.82
N ARG A 47 4.86 8.23 -8.62
CA ARG A 47 3.63 8.71 -8.00
C ARG A 47 3.78 10.17 -7.62
N HIS A 48 3.32 11.04 -8.51
CA HIS A 48 3.21 12.47 -8.27
C HIS A 48 2.00 12.74 -7.37
N ARG A 49 2.18 12.59 -6.04
CA ARG A 49 1.20 13.11 -5.07
C ARG A 49 1.22 14.64 -5.12
N THR A 50 0.33 15.22 -5.91
CA THR A 50 0.13 16.67 -5.90
C THR A 50 -0.70 17.04 -4.68
N ILE A 51 -0.04 17.51 -3.63
CA ILE A 51 -0.73 18.10 -2.49
C ILE A 51 -1.23 19.47 -2.94
N ALA A 52 -2.54 19.67 -2.89
CA ALA A 52 -3.13 20.98 -3.19
C ALA A 52 -2.47 22.04 -2.30
N LYS A 53 -1.99 23.12 -2.91
CA LYS A 53 -1.46 24.25 -2.14
C LYS A 53 -2.59 24.80 -1.27
N ARG A 54 -2.34 24.83 0.04
CA ARG A 54 -3.22 25.43 1.04
C ARG A 54 -2.36 26.37 1.86
N ASP A 55 -2.82 27.60 2.02
CA ASP A 55 -2.20 28.51 2.96
C ASP A 55 -2.42 27.97 4.38
N THR A 56 -1.38 28.02 5.19
CA THR A 56 -1.42 27.56 6.57
C THR A 56 -0.81 28.63 7.46
N ASP A 57 -1.56 29.03 8.48
CA ASP A 57 -1.08 29.94 9.53
C ASP A 57 -0.31 29.16 10.63
N TYR A 58 0.08 27.92 10.36
CA TYR A 58 0.75 27.05 11.33
C TYR A 58 2.20 27.51 11.56
N ILE A 59 2.47 27.99 12.77
CA ILE A 59 3.81 28.38 13.20
C ILE A 59 4.48 27.20 13.88
N VAL A 60 5.56 26.68 13.28
CA VAL A 60 6.40 25.64 13.89
C VAL A 60 7.19 26.23 15.06
N PRO A 61 7.04 25.73 16.30
CA PRO A 61 7.76 26.27 17.45
C PRO A 61 9.28 26.11 17.33
N PRO A 62 10.09 27.02 17.93
CA PRO A 62 11.54 26.84 18.02
C PRO A 62 11.92 25.49 18.63
N LEU A 63 12.91 24.81 18.04
CA LEU A 63 13.40 23.50 18.48
C LEU A 63 12.36 22.37 18.44
N CYS A 64 11.24 22.56 17.74
CA CYS A 64 10.29 21.51 17.42
C CYS A 64 10.97 20.42 16.56
N ARG A 65 11.12 19.21 17.13
CA ARG A 65 11.78 18.07 16.48
C ARG A 65 10.88 16.87 16.24
N SER A 66 9.63 16.92 16.71
CA SER A 66 8.69 15.80 16.71
C SER A 66 7.29 16.30 16.37
N PHE A 67 6.73 15.82 15.28
CA PHE A 67 5.34 16.06 14.92
C PHE A 67 4.57 14.77 15.14
N SER A 68 3.62 14.76 16.08
CA SER A 68 2.80 13.58 16.30
C SER A 68 1.77 13.46 15.18
N SER A 69 1.77 12.33 14.49
CA SER A 69 0.69 11.96 13.61
C SER A 69 -0.44 11.29 14.39
N VAL A 70 -1.62 11.19 13.75
CA VAL A 70 -2.74 10.45 14.31
C VAL A 70 -2.36 8.96 14.38
N SER A 71 -2.74 8.27 15.45
CA SER A 71 -2.60 6.81 15.52
C SER A 71 -3.60 6.16 14.58
N LEU A 72 -3.13 5.26 13.72
CA LEU A 72 -4.01 4.46 12.87
C LEU A 72 -4.22 3.08 13.52
N PRO A 73 -5.47 2.57 13.60
CA PRO A 73 -5.72 1.23 14.09
C PRO A 73 -5.00 0.19 13.21
N HIS A 74 -4.27 -0.74 13.83
CA HIS A 74 -3.54 -1.82 13.15
C HIS A 74 -2.45 -1.38 12.17
N TRP A 75 -2.11 -0.10 12.07
CA TRP A 75 -1.08 0.41 11.16
C TRP A 75 -0.06 1.26 11.88
N ILE A 76 1.21 1.02 11.55
CA ILE A 76 2.36 1.81 12.00
C ILE A 76 2.88 2.57 10.79
N ALA A 77 2.97 3.91 10.92
CA ALA A 77 3.51 4.77 9.89
C ALA A 77 5.04 4.83 10.02
N GLU A 78 5.74 4.41 8.99
CA GLU A 78 7.19 4.33 8.91
C GLU A 78 7.72 5.21 7.76
N ARG A 79 8.99 5.59 7.86
CA ARG A 79 9.63 6.46 6.86
C ARG A 79 10.73 5.71 6.12
N HIS A 80 10.61 5.67 4.80
CA HIS A 80 11.66 5.17 3.91
C HIS A 80 12.93 6.03 4.09
N PRO A 81 14.13 5.45 3.89
CA PRO A 81 15.38 6.22 3.89
C PRO A 81 15.38 7.40 2.90
N GLU A 82 14.61 7.28 1.82
CA GLU A 82 14.41 8.31 0.79
C GLU A 82 13.37 9.38 1.18
N GLY A 83 12.79 9.28 2.37
CA GLY A 83 11.89 10.28 2.94
C GLY A 83 10.39 10.05 2.73
N GLY A 84 10.01 9.09 1.88
CA GLY A 84 8.62 8.69 1.65
C GLY A 84 7.99 8.00 2.87
N LEU A 85 6.71 8.22 3.11
CA LEU A 85 5.96 7.54 4.16
C LEU A 85 5.36 6.23 3.63
N TYR A 86 5.47 5.16 4.41
CA TYR A 86 4.80 3.88 4.18
C TYR A 86 4.17 3.38 5.46
N PHE A 87 3.29 2.38 5.34
CA PHE A 87 2.54 1.85 6.46
C PHE A 87 2.76 0.35 6.57
N VAL A 88 2.96 -0.11 7.80
CA VAL A 88 3.16 -1.52 8.15
C VAL A 88 1.99 -1.96 9.00
N HIS A 89 1.36 -3.07 8.65
CA HIS A 89 0.30 -3.65 9.46
C HIS A 89 0.90 -4.22 10.76
N ALA A 90 0.30 -3.92 11.90
CA ALA A 90 0.89 -4.18 13.22
C ALA A 90 0.96 -5.68 13.55
N GLU A 91 0.00 -6.47 13.03
CA GLU A 91 -0.16 -7.89 13.35
C GLU A 91 0.33 -8.81 12.22
N HIS A 92 0.44 -8.27 11.01
CA HIS A 92 0.77 -9.04 9.81
C HIS A 92 1.85 -8.29 9.07
N ARG A 93 2.80 -8.98 8.44
CA ARG A 93 3.89 -8.35 7.69
C ARG A 93 3.41 -7.82 6.34
N ILE A 94 2.40 -6.95 6.38
CA ILE A 94 1.73 -6.33 5.24
C ILE A 94 2.18 -4.88 5.15
N PHE A 95 2.59 -4.46 3.96
CA PHE A 95 3.16 -3.14 3.70
C PHE A 95 2.37 -2.42 2.62
N THR A 96 2.26 -1.09 2.72
CA THR A 96 1.69 -0.26 1.66
C THR A 96 2.29 1.15 1.64
N ASP A 97 2.46 1.71 0.44
CA ASP A 97 2.80 3.13 0.23
C ASP A 97 1.54 4.00 0.02
N ALA A 98 0.34 3.41 0.15
CA ALA A 98 -0.92 4.14 0.17
C ALA A 98 -1.00 5.03 1.41
N TYR A 99 -1.52 6.25 1.28
CA TYR A 99 -1.52 7.22 2.38
C TYR A 99 -2.76 7.00 3.24
N LEU A 100 -2.59 6.23 4.31
CA LEU A 100 -3.71 5.73 5.14
C LEU A 100 -4.32 6.79 6.06
N TYR A 101 -3.75 8.00 6.11
CA TYR A 101 -4.43 9.13 6.75
C TYR A 101 -5.60 9.66 5.93
N ASP A 102 -5.65 9.36 4.63
CA ASP A 102 -6.81 9.65 3.80
C ASP A 102 -7.85 8.52 3.93
N PRO A 103 -9.14 8.82 4.20
CA PRO A 103 -10.15 7.80 4.43
C PRO A 103 -10.35 6.84 3.24
N ALA A 104 -10.29 7.34 2.00
CA ALA A 104 -10.54 6.53 0.82
C ALA A 104 -9.47 5.44 0.63
N PRO A 105 -8.15 5.76 0.57
CA PRO A 105 -7.10 4.74 0.57
C PRO A 105 -7.16 3.79 1.77
N SER A 106 -7.46 4.32 2.97
CA SER A 106 -7.55 3.50 4.18
C SER A 106 -8.63 2.42 4.07
N VAL A 107 -9.81 2.76 3.55
CA VAL A 107 -10.91 1.80 3.37
C VAL A 107 -10.55 0.74 2.33
N GLN A 108 -9.97 1.15 1.20
CA GLN A 108 -9.57 0.22 0.14
C GLN A 108 -8.49 -0.76 0.63
N ILE A 109 -7.42 -0.26 1.26
CA ILE A 109 -6.36 -1.12 1.79
C ILE A 109 -6.90 -2.06 2.89
N THR A 110 -7.75 -1.57 3.79
CA THR A 110 -8.34 -2.44 4.83
C THR A 110 -9.20 -3.54 4.21
N SER A 111 -9.97 -3.23 3.16
CA SER A 111 -10.73 -4.23 2.40
C SER A 111 -9.81 -5.24 1.71
N ALA A 112 -8.73 -4.78 1.09
CA ALA A 112 -7.73 -5.65 0.45
C ALA A 112 -7.08 -6.62 1.45
N VAL A 113 -6.69 -6.12 2.63
CA VAL A 113 -6.14 -6.94 3.72
C VAL A 113 -7.15 -8.00 4.13
N ALA A 114 -8.41 -7.63 4.37
CA ALA A 114 -9.44 -8.58 4.76
C ALA A 114 -9.69 -9.66 3.68
N GLN A 115 -9.74 -9.27 2.40
CA GLN A 115 -9.90 -10.20 1.28
C GLN A 115 -8.71 -11.15 1.15
N LEU A 116 -7.48 -10.66 1.33
CA LEU A 116 -6.27 -11.46 1.21
C LEU A 116 -6.14 -12.44 2.38
N LEU A 117 -6.41 -11.98 3.61
CA LEU A 117 -6.40 -12.84 4.80
C LEU A 117 -7.54 -13.87 4.80
N ALA A 118 -8.64 -13.63 4.08
CA ALA A 118 -9.70 -14.62 3.94
C ALA A 118 -9.30 -15.82 3.03
N ARG A 119 -8.20 -15.72 2.27
CA ARG A 119 -7.73 -16.81 1.40
C ARG A 119 -7.06 -17.93 2.22
N PRO A 120 -7.49 -19.20 2.09
CA PRO A 120 -6.90 -20.32 2.83
C PRO A 120 -5.39 -20.48 2.60
N GLU A 121 -4.91 -20.21 1.39
CA GLU A 121 -3.49 -20.28 1.02
C GLU A 121 -2.66 -19.28 1.81
N VAL A 122 -3.20 -18.07 2.04
CA VAL A 122 -2.55 -17.05 2.86
C VAL A 122 -2.52 -17.48 4.33
N GLN A 123 -3.63 -18.01 4.85
CA GLN A 123 -3.70 -18.50 6.22
C GLN A 123 -2.70 -19.64 6.46
N GLN A 124 -2.57 -20.56 5.52
CA GLN A 124 -1.58 -21.64 5.54
C GLN A 124 -0.14 -21.09 5.55
N LEU A 125 0.15 -20.15 4.65
CA LEU A 125 1.48 -19.53 4.50
C LEU A 125 1.89 -18.77 5.76
N LEU A 126 0.99 -17.95 6.32
CA LEU A 126 1.25 -17.18 7.54
C LEU A 126 1.33 -18.08 8.79
N SER A 127 0.69 -19.25 8.79
CA SER A 127 0.80 -20.19 9.91
C SER A 127 2.11 -20.98 9.92
N THR A 128 2.70 -21.23 8.74
CA THR A 128 3.87 -22.11 8.60
C THR A 128 5.18 -21.32 8.56
N ASP A 129 5.19 -20.17 7.88
CA ASP A 129 6.41 -19.50 7.42
C ASP A 129 6.39 -17.96 7.61
N SER A 130 5.52 -17.44 8.50
CA SER A 130 5.25 -16.00 8.60
C SER A 130 6.44 -15.08 8.87
N ASN A 131 7.53 -15.55 9.47
CA ASN A 131 8.59 -14.64 9.92
C ASN A 131 9.45 -14.04 8.79
N HIS A 132 9.39 -14.62 7.59
CA HIS A 132 10.21 -14.19 6.45
C HIS A 132 9.38 -13.85 5.21
N ILE A 133 8.06 -13.93 5.30
CA ILE A 133 7.15 -13.56 4.22
C ILE A 133 6.60 -12.16 4.48
N ASP A 134 6.84 -11.25 3.54
CA ASP A 134 6.18 -9.95 3.49
C ASP A 134 5.13 -9.94 2.38
N ILE A 135 4.05 -9.21 2.62
CA ILE A 135 3.00 -8.96 1.64
C ILE A 135 3.02 -7.47 1.35
N VAL A 136 3.02 -7.08 0.08
CA VAL A 136 3.01 -5.69 -0.31
C VAL A 136 1.73 -5.40 -1.09
N LEU A 137 1.05 -4.31 -0.73
CA LEU A 137 -0.20 -3.84 -1.34
C LEU A 137 -0.06 -2.42 -1.88
N ASP A 138 -0.56 -2.16 -3.09
CA ASP A 138 -0.70 -0.80 -3.63
C ASP A 138 -2.07 -0.56 -4.25
N LEU A 139 -2.51 0.69 -4.23
CA LEU A 139 -3.70 1.12 -4.95
C LEU A 139 -3.32 1.57 -6.36
N MET A 140 -3.94 0.93 -7.36
CA MET A 140 -3.66 1.18 -8.78
C MET A 140 -4.50 2.37 -9.27
N THR A 141 -3.96 3.58 -9.11
CA THR A 141 -4.65 4.85 -9.43
C THR A 141 -4.83 5.12 -10.92
N GLU A 142 -4.14 4.35 -11.78
CA GLU A 142 -4.27 4.44 -13.24
C GLU A 142 -5.15 3.32 -13.82
N SER A 143 -5.75 2.48 -12.97
CA SER A 143 -6.68 1.45 -13.43
C SER A 143 -7.99 2.09 -13.90
N ILE A 144 -8.56 1.54 -14.97
CA ILE A 144 -9.78 2.07 -15.62
C ILE A 144 -10.92 2.26 -14.61
N ASP A 145 -10.98 1.38 -13.60
CA ASP A 145 -12.05 1.34 -12.61
C ASP A 145 -11.67 1.95 -11.25
N ASN A 146 -10.40 2.35 -11.02
CA ASN A 146 -9.87 2.81 -9.70
C ASN A 146 -10.11 1.85 -8.51
N ASP A 147 -10.57 0.63 -8.80
CA ASP A 147 -10.98 -0.38 -7.82
C ASP A 147 -10.01 -1.57 -7.78
N GLU A 148 -8.79 -1.42 -8.31
CA GLU A 148 -7.77 -2.45 -8.26
C GLU A 148 -6.73 -2.18 -7.15
N CYS A 149 -6.50 -3.21 -6.34
CA CYS A 149 -5.43 -3.26 -5.37
C CYS A 149 -4.40 -4.30 -5.82
N GLY A 150 -3.22 -3.82 -6.21
CA GLY A 150 -2.11 -4.65 -6.63
C GLY A 150 -1.44 -5.31 -5.43
N TYR A 151 -1.00 -6.55 -5.58
CA TYR A 151 -0.24 -7.25 -4.55
C TYR A 151 0.92 -8.08 -5.12
N TYR A 152 1.90 -8.34 -4.24
CA TYR A 152 2.91 -9.39 -4.40
C TYR A 152 3.43 -9.85 -3.03
N PHE A 153 4.06 -11.02 -2.99
CA PHE A 153 4.70 -11.59 -1.80
C PHE A 153 6.21 -11.53 -1.94
N VAL A 154 6.91 -11.37 -0.82
CA VAL A 154 8.38 -11.41 -0.74
C VAL A 154 8.76 -12.49 0.26
N ASP A 155 9.53 -13.47 -0.18
CA ASP A 155 10.21 -14.41 0.70
C ASP A 155 11.66 -13.96 0.88
N HIS A 156 11.96 -13.46 2.08
CA HIS A 156 13.30 -12.99 2.44
C HIS A 156 14.31 -14.12 2.64
N SER A 157 13.85 -15.33 3.00
CA SER A 157 14.70 -16.51 3.18
C SER A 157 15.23 -17.00 1.83
N ALA A 158 14.34 -17.16 0.86
CA ALA A 158 14.67 -17.56 -0.50
C ALA A 158 15.17 -16.38 -1.36
N ARG A 159 14.94 -15.13 -0.93
CA ARG A 159 15.21 -13.88 -1.67
C ARG A 159 14.47 -13.83 -3.00
N ILE A 160 13.19 -14.18 -2.97
CA ILE A 160 12.32 -14.24 -4.16
C ILE A 160 11.06 -13.41 -3.95
N ILE A 161 10.45 -13.02 -5.07
CA ILE A 161 9.11 -12.46 -5.12
C ILE A 161 8.20 -13.49 -5.78
N PHE A 162 6.97 -13.61 -5.31
CA PHE A 162 5.99 -14.54 -5.86
C PHE A 162 4.55 -14.03 -5.69
N TRP A 163 3.61 -14.73 -6.30
CA TRP A 163 2.19 -14.39 -6.31
C TRP A 163 1.36 -15.65 -6.01
N LEU A 164 0.14 -15.45 -5.52
CA LEU A 164 -0.83 -16.54 -5.34
C LEU A 164 -1.58 -16.83 -6.64
N ASP A 165 -1.94 -15.76 -7.35
CA ASP A 165 -2.60 -15.83 -8.64
C ASP A 165 -1.57 -15.92 -9.78
N GLU A 166 -1.99 -16.45 -10.93
CA GLU A 166 -1.15 -16.51 -12.12
C GLU A 166 -0.69 -15.11 -12.53
N PHE A 167 0.62 -14.93 -12.67
CA PHE A 167 1.23 -13.66 -13.02
C PHE A 167 1.91 -13.72 -14.38
N ASN A 168 1.49 -12.84 -15.30
CA ASN A 168 2.08 -12.76 -16.62
C ASN A 168 3.40 -11.99 -16.58
N MET A 169 4.53 -12.72 -16.62
CA MET A 169 5.87 -12.14 -16.60
C MET A 169 6.16 -11.13 -17.71
N ASN A 170 5.41 -11.13 -18.82
CA ASN A 170 5.59 -10.14 -19.89
C ASN A 170 5.23 -8.71 -19.47
N THR A 171 4.59 -8.55 -18.30
CA THR A 171 4.28 -7.26 -17.68
C THR A 171 5.49 -6.62 -16.98
N LEU A 172 6.56 -7.38 -16.74
CA LEU A 172 7.82 -6.87 -16.19
C LEU A 172 8.57 -6.08 -17.26
N ASP A 173 8.62 -4.75 -17.13
CA ASP A 173 9.34 -3.89 -18.08
C ASP A 173 10.84 -4.19 -18.13
N ASN A 174 11.42 -4.63 -17.00
CA ASN A 174 12.82 -5.06 -16.92
C ASN A 174 13.09 -6.33 -17.75
N TRP A 175 12.10 -7.22 -17.90
CA TRP A 175 12.24 -8.46 -18.66
C TRP A 175 12.30 -8.20 -20.17
N LYS A 176 11.66 -7.12 -20.65
CA LYS A 176 11.75 -6.68 -22.05
C LYS A 176 13.16 -6.20 -22.42
N GLN A 177 13.99 -5.83 -21.44
CA GLN A 177 15.36 -5.35 -21.65
C GLN A 177 16.42 -6.47 -21.63
N LEU A 178 16.03 -7.72 -21.33
CA LEU A 178 16.91 -8.90 -21.34
C LEU A 178 16.51 -9.89 -22.44
N PRO A 179 16.72 -9.56 -23.73
CA PRO A 179 16.44 -10.50 -24.81
C PRO A 179 17.40 -11.71 -24.70
N GLY A 180 16.86 -12.90 -24.44
CA GLY A 180 17.59 -14.17 -24.55
C GLY A 180 17.63 -15.04 -23.29
N ILE A 181 17.06 -14.61 -22.17
CA ILE A 181 17.05 -15.40 -20.94
C ILE A 181 15.61 -15.82 -20.64
N ALA A 182 15.20 -16.99 -21.15
CA ALA A 182 13.90 -17.60 -20.90
C ALA A 182 14.01 -18.76 -19.89
N SER A 183 14.80 -18.60 -18.83
CA SER A 183 14.91 -19.62 -17.77
C SER A 183 14.07 -19.22 -16.55
N PRO A 184 13.20 -20.11 -16.04
CA PRO A 184 12.42 -19.89 -14.81
C PRO A 184 13.26 -19.49 -13.59
N THR A 185 14.54 -19.87 -13.55
CA THR A 185 15.48 -19.55 -12.47
C THR A 185 15.88 -18.07 -12.38
N HIS A 186 15.64 -17.26 -13.42
CA HIS A 186 15.95 -15.82 -13.38
C HIS A 186 14.78 -14.98 -12.85
N ALA A 187 13.58 -15.56 -12.73
CA ALA A 187 12.48 -14.92 -12.00
C ALA A 187 12.77 -14.82 -10.48
N SER A 188 13.77 -15.56 -9.98
CA SER A 188 13.99 -15.82 -8.56
C SER A 188 15.42 -15.55 -8.07
N GLY A 189 16.22 -14.69 -8.70
CA GLY A 189 17.53 -14.40 -8.13
C GLY A 189 18.33 -13.29 -8.79
N TRP A 190 18.75 -12.33 -7.98
CA TRP A 190 19.91 -11.50 -8.27
C TRP A 190 21.12 -12.39 -8.60
N PRO A 191 21.94 -12.04 -9.61
CA PRO A 191 23.12 -12.83 -9.96
C PRO A 191 24.07 -12.87 -8.76
N LYS A 192 24.33 -14.08 -8.25
CA LYS A 192 25.39 -14.30 -7.25
C LYS A 192 26.72 -13.93 -7.89
N LEU A 193 27.37 -12.88 -7.39
CA LEU A 193 28.77 -12.62 -7.71
C LEU A 193 29.61 -13.81 -7.21
N PRO A 194 30.58 -14.30 -8.01
CA PRO A 194 31.46 -15.36 -7.59
C PRO A 194 32.33 -14.88 -6.41
N SER A 195 32.35 -15.69 -5.35
CA SER A 195 33.27 -15.52 -4.23
C SER A 195 34.72 -15.72 -4.70
N GLN A 196 35.56 -14.72 -4.43
CA GLN A 196 37.02 -14.85 -4.42
C GLN A 196 37.47 -15.56 -3.14
#